data_AF-A0A660ZJ71-F1
#
_entry.id   AF-A0A660ZJ71-F1
#
_cell.length_a   1.000
_cell.length_b   1.000
_cell.length_c   1.000
_cell.angle_alpha   90.00
_cell.angle_beta   90.00
_cell.angle_gamma   90.00
#
_symmetry.space_group_name_H-M   'P 1'
#
loop_
_entity.id
_entity.type
_entity.pdbx_description
1 polymer ?
#
loop_
_entity_poly.entity_id
_entity_poly.type
_entity_poly.pdbx_seq_one_letter_code
_entity_poly.pdbx_strand_id
1 'polypeptide(L)'
;MHKVMYVVLALAIVTSLAGAPRWISLGGPEGAPVEVKVLQSNERVTLMSFNLKGYYEEEVMLDGSRYVRITLPGATPILEKGMPDLPKVARSIVVPDMADISFSIKEDRSFERKSPPIIPSKGHFNRDVDPATVPYEFSDFYNGDSYYPERILDLGTPYILRDFRGVVVRFNPFQYNPSDNTLRVHRHLLVEVRYTDGGGVNVKVRKRSEKISQDFLNIYRDHFINFDRAASKYNMIPEPGRLLVIAPSAFVSAVEPLVEWKMQKGIPTKLALYPDSTGSGGDNIKNYIQGEYNNEGVTYVILVGDVQQIPTLYGSYEGAPSDPCYVKLEGNDHYPDAFISRISGQTQASISYQVTKFIRYERYPDAGADWYHLGTGIASDQGSPPDWQRAEWLRDSLLNYSYTEIDQIYDPGASASDVYAAVNAGRSIINYIGHGSGTSWGTTGFSNSDVHALSNGYKMPFIIDVACLNGGFTNDECFAEAWLRAGSESDP
;
A
#
# COMPACT_ATOMS: atom_id res chain seq x y z
N MET A 1 45.64 -18.21 -39.10
CA MET A 1 45.73 -17.95 -37.65
C MET A 1 45.55 -16.46 -37.40
N HIS A 2 44.34 -16.03 -37.07
CA HIS A 2 44.06 -14.68 -36.57
C HIS A 2 43.51 -14.83 -35.16
N LYS A 3 44.25 -14.29 -34.18
CA LYS A 3 43.90 -14.36 -32.77
C LYS A 3 42.73 -13.40 -32.52
N VAL A 4 41.59 -13.96 -32.13
CA VAL A 4 40.48 -13.22 -31.53
C VAL A 4 40.93 -12.78 -30.14
N MET A 5 40.94 -11.47 -29.90
CA MET A 5 41.24 -10.87 -28.61
C MET A 5 39.92 -10.74 -27.84
N TYR A 6 39.72 -11.60 -26.85
CA TYR A 6 38.62 -11.48 -25.90
C TYR A 6 38.88 -10.27 -25.01
N VAL A 7 38.06 -9.23 -25.14
CA VAL A 7 37.98 -8.15 -24.15
C VAL A 7 37.20 -8.71 -22.96
N VAL A 8 37.93 -9.06 -21.90
CA VAL A 8 37.34 -9.37 -20.60
C VAL A 8 36.89 -8.04 -19.99
N LEU A 9 35.59 -7.78 -19.98
CA LEU A 9 35.00 -6.69 -19.20
C LEU A 9 35.17 -7.08 -17.72
N ALA A 10 36.14 -6.48 -17.05
CA ALA A 10 36.32 -6.64 -15.61
C ALA A 10 35.15 -5.93 -14.91
N LEU A 11 34.20 -6.70 -14.37
CA LEU A 11 33.15 -6.19 -13.50
C LEU A 11 33.82 -5.76 -12.19
N ALA A 12 34.09 -4.46 -12.03
CA ALA A 12 34.59 -3.91 -10.78
C ALA A 12 33.46 -3.99 -9.73
N ILE A 13 33.66 -4.85 -8.72
CA ILE A 13 32.80 -4.88 -7.53
C ILE A 13 33.12 -3.61 -6.74
N VAL A 14 32.26 -2.59 -6.88
CA VAL A 14 32.36 -1.35 -6.10
C VAL A 14 32.05 -1.69 -4.65
N THR A 15 33.07 -1.68 -3.79
CA THR A 15 32.90 -1.87 -2.35
C THR A 15 32.56 -0.53 -1.72
N SER A 16 31.29 -0.34 -1.36
CA SER A 16 30.85 0.86 -0.63
C SER A 16 30.95 0.62 0.87
N LEU A 17 31.62 1.51 1.58
CA LEU A 17 31.64 1.58 3.04
C LEU A 17 30.81 2.79 3.47
N ALA A 18 29.79 2.57 4.29
CA ALA A 18 28.94 3.63 4.83
C ALA A 18 29.23 3.86 6.32
N GLY A 19 29.30 5.13 6.74
CA GLY A 19 29.42 5.50 8.14
C GLY A 19 28.10 5.40 8.89
N ALA A 20 28.11 5.44 10.22
CA ALA A 20 26.87 5.51 10.99
C ALA A 20 26.11 6.83 10.67
N PRO A 21 24.79 6.80 10.42
CA PRO A 21 24.01 8.01 10.20
C PRO A 21 24.11 8.97 11.40
N ARG A 22 24.36 10.24 11.13
CA ARG A 22 24.50 11.30 12.13
C ARG A 22 23.31 12.25 12.07
N TRP A 23 22.66 12.48 13.21
CA TRP A 23 21.57 13.46 13.31
C TRP A 23 22.08 14.90 13.26
N ILE A 24 21.50 15.69 12.36
CA ILE A 24 21.67 17.14 12.26
C ILE A 24 20.43 17.81 12.83
N SER A 25 20.52 18.26 14.08
CA SER A 25 19.39 18.95 14.72
C SER A 25 19.19 20.35 14.14
N LEU A 26 17.94 20.68 13.86
CA LEU A 26 17.46 22.03 13.54
C LEU A 26 16.55 22.58 14.64
N GLY A 27 16.68 22.06 15.87
CA GLY A 27 15.90 22.47 17.03
C GLY A 27 14.90 21.43 17.54
N GLY A 28 14.94 20.18 17.06
CA GLY A 28 14.18 19.06 17.63
C GLY A 28 15.03 17.86 18.04
N PRO A 29 14.42 16.89 18.75
CA PRO A 29 15.10 15.67 19.17
C PRO A 29 15.47 14.80 17.97
N GLU A 30 16.46 13.93 18.17
CA GLU A 30 16.86 12.93 17.19
C GLU A 30 15.67 12.06 16.75
N GLY A 31 15.59 11.78 15.46
CA GLY A 31 14.51 10.98 14.88
C GLY A 31 13.17 11.72 14.72
N ALA A 32 13.07 13.00 15.09
CA ALA A 32 11.82 13.75 14.90
C ALA A 32 11.43 13.87 13.41
N PRO A 33 10.21 13.45 13.02
CA PRO A 33 9.74 13.62 11.65
C PRO A 33 9.45 15.08 11.32
N VAL A 34 9.24 15.37 10.03
CA VAL A 34 8.75 16.69 9.62
C VAL A 34 7.35 16.93 10.19
N GLU A 35 7.23 17.99 10.96
CA GLU A 35 5.96 18.42 11.54
C GLU A 35 5.17 19.20 10.48
N VAL A 36 4.08 18.60 10.01
CA VAL A 36 3.15 19.22 9.06
C VAL A 36 1.86 19.57 9.79
N LYS A 37 1.44 20.84 9.71
CA LYS A 37 0.22 21.34 10.36
C LYS A 37 -0.68 22.05 9.36
N VAL A 38 -1.98 21.77 9.43
CA VAL A 38 -3.02 22.57 8.76
C VAL A 38 -3.41 23.71 9.68
N LEU A 39 -3.07 24.94 9.29
CA LEU A 39 -3.37 26.14 10.05
C LEU A 39 -4.77 26.65 9.74
N GLN A 40 -5.19 26.60 8.48
CA GLN A 40 -6.51 27.01 7.98
C GLN A 40 -6.95 26.06 6.86
N SER A 41 -8.25 25.77 6.77
CA SER A 41 -8.83 25.05 5.62
C SER A 41 -10.30 25.45 5.43
N ASN A 42 -10.63 26.05 4.28
CA ASN A 42 -11.98 26.49 3.90
C ASN A 42 -12.19 26.35 2.37
N GLU A 43 -13.31 26.82 1.82
CA GLU A 43 -13.66 26.67 0.39
C GLU A 43 -12.75 27.42 -0.58
N ARG A 44 -11.92 28.35 -0.09
CA ARG A 44 -11.03 29.18 -0.93
C ARG A 44 -9.57 28.88 -0.70
N VAL A 45 -9.21 28.35 0.48
CA VAL A 45 -7.81 28.19 0.87
C VAL A 45 -7.59 27.06 1.87
N THR A 46 -6.47 26.37 1.73
CA THR A 46 -5.84 25.57 2.78
C THR A 46 -4.43 26.08 3.04
N LEU A 47 -4.17 26.52 4.27
CA LEU A 47 -2.88 27.03 4.73
C LEU A 47 -2.18 25.95 5.56
N MET A 48 -0.96 25.58 5.16
CA MET A 48 -0.18 24.51 5.76
C MET A 48 1.22 24.98 6.10
N SER A 49 1.75 24.54 7.24
CA SER A 49 3.15 24.74 7.59
C SER A 49 3.90 23.41 7.60
N PHE A 50 5.11 23.41 7.04
CA PHE A 50 6.08 22.32 7.14
C PHE A 50 7.23 22.78 8.03
N ASN A 51 7.57 22.01 9.05
CA ASN A 51 8.64 22.34 9.99
C ASN A 51 9.62 21.18 10.12
N LEU A 52 10.82 21.38 9.59
CA LEU A 52 11.91 20.42 9.67
C LEU A 52 12.58 20.54 11.06
N LYS A 53 12.66 19.43 11.79
CA LYS A 53 13.24 19.38 13.15
C LYS A 53 14.70 18.93 13.16
N GLY A 54 15.10 18.24 12.10
CA GLY A 54 16.45 17.76 11.81
C GLY A 54 16.39 16.70 10.72
N TYR A 55 17.53 16.09 10.41
CA TYR A 55 17.69 15.04 9.40
C TYR A 55 18.95 14.23 9.67
N TYR A 56 19.08 13.06 9.06
CA TYR A 56 20.29 12.26 9.13
C TYR A 56 21.19 12.50 7.92
N GLU A 57 22.49 12.54 8.18
CA GLU A 57 23.53 12.44 7.16
C GLU A 57 24.34 11.17 7.36
N GLU A 58 24.50 10.41 6.29
CA GLU A 58 25.33 9.20 6.26
C GLU A 58 26.46 9.42 5.24
N GLU A 59 27.71 9.26 5.66
CA GLU A 59 28.84 9.30 4.73
C GLU A 59 28.90 7.99 3.94
N VAL A 60 29.07 8.08 2.62
CA VAL A 60 29.18 6.92 1.73
C VAL A 60 30.45 7.04 0.91
N MET A 61 31.31 6.03 0.96
CA MET A 61 32.51 5.96 0.13
C MET A 61 32.23 5.19 -1.16
N LEU A 62 32.48 5.80 -2.32
CA LEU A 62 32.43 5.16 -3.63
C LEU A 62 33.77 5.39 -4.33
N ASP A 63 34.46 4.30 -4.68
CA ASP A 63 35.77 4.33 -5.37
C ASP A 63 36.79 5.30 -4.74
N GLY A 64 36.81 5.35 -3.39
CA GLY A 64 37.69 6.24 -2.63
C GLY A 64 37.24 7.70 -2.54
N SER A 65 36.16 8.08 -3.22
CA SER A 65 35.53 9.40 -3.13
C SER A 65 34.42 9.43 -2.08
N ARG A 66 34.31 10.54 -1.35
CA ARG A 66 33.34 10.72 -0.27
C ARG A 66 32.06 11.38 -0.77
N TYR A 67 30.94 10.74 -0.51
CA TYR A 67 29.58 11.23 -0.76
C TYR A 67 28.77 11.29 0.53
N VAL A 68 27.61 11.95 0.48
CA VAL A 68 26.65 11.99 1.58
C VAL A 68 25.28 11.52 1.10
N ARG A 69 24.63 10.68 1.91
CA ARG A 69 23.20 10.37 1.81
C ARG A 69 22.45 11.16 2.88
N ILE A 70 21.34 11.78 2.48
CA ILE A 70 20.43 12.49 3.39
C ILE A 70 19.17 11.68 3.56
N THR A 71 18.79 11.39 4.80
CA THR A 71 17.50 10.74 5.10
C THR A 71 16.73 11.53 6.14
N LEU A 72 15.40 11.38 6.10
CA LEU A 72 14.48 12.15 6.92
C LEU A 72 13.39 11.22 7.49
N PRO A 73 13.18 11.18 8.82
CA PRO A 73 12.17 10.32 9.42
C PRO A 73 10.76 10.59 8.86
N GLY A 74 10.07 9.53 8.45
CA GLY A 74 8.71 9.60 7.89
C GLY A 74 8.61 10.24 6.50
N ALA A 75 9.74 10.38 5.79
CA ALA A 75 9.81 10.86 4.41
C ALA A 75 10.24 9.73 3.46
N THR A 76 10.05 9.94 2.15
CA THR A 76 10.47 8.98 1.12
C THR A 76 11.48 9.62 0.17
N PRO A 77 12.38 8.87 -0.46
CA PRO A 77 13.28 9.41 -1.48
C PRO A 77 12.51 9.88 -2.74
N ILE A 78 13.12 10.76 -3.54
CA ILE A 78 12.56 11.17 -4.83
C ILE A 78 12.53 10.00 -5.82
N LEU A 79 13.56 9.15 -5.81
CA LEU A 79 13.73 7.94 -6.65
C LEU A 79 13.95 8.20 -8.15
N GLU A 80 14.55 9.33 -8.50
CA GLU A 80 14.98 9.58 -9.87
C GLU A 80 16.40 9.03 -10.09
N LYS A 81 16.54 8.07 -11.00
CA LYS A 81 17.82 7.38 -11.22
C LYS A 81 18.88 8.37 -11.69
N GLY A 82 20.04 8.35 -11.05
CA GLY A 82 21.20 9.17 -11.43
C GLY A 82 21.18 10.62 -10.94
N MET A 83 20.06 11.10 -10.39
CA MET A 83 19.95 12.41 -9.74
C MET A 83 20.30 12.32 -8.25
N PRO A 84 20.62 13.42 -7.56
CA PRO A 84 20.87 13.41 -6.11
C PRO A 84 19.76 12.71 -5.31
N ASP A 85 20.14 11.75 -4.45
CA ASP A 85 19.22 11.01 -3.59
C ASP A 85 18.78 11.90 -2.41
N LEU A 86 17.65 12.57 -2.60
CA LEU A 86 17.09 13.52 -1.64
C LEU A 86 15.69 13.06 -1.19
N PRO A 87 15.33 13.28 0.09
CA PRO A 87 14.02 12.93 0.61
C PRO A 87 12.96 14.01 0.27
N LYS A 88 11.72 13.56 0.13
CA LYS A 88 10.51 14.37 -0.05
C LYS A 88 9.45 14.03 1.00
N VAL A 89 8.67 15.03 1.39
CA VAL A 89 7.51 14.87 2.28
C VAL A 89 6.25 15.06 1.46
N ALA A 90 5.36 14.07 1.46
CA ALA A 90 4.08 14.14 0.78
C ALA A 90 2.94 14.11 1.80
N ARG A 91 1.95 15.00 1.65
CA ARG A 91 0.70 14.97 2.45
C ARG A 91 -0.49 15.23 1.55
N SER A 92 -1.54 14.43 1.73
CA SER A 92 -2.78 14.59 1.00
C SER A 92 -3.74 15.52 1.75
N ILE A 93 -4.43 16.38 1.00
CA ILE A 93 -5.50 17.24 1.50
C ILE A 93 -6.76 17.07 0.66
N VAL A 94 -7.91 17.17 1.31
CA VAL A 94 -9.20 17.37 0.64
C VAL A 94 -9.23 18.76 0.03
N VAL A 95 -9.72 18.83 -1.20
CA VAL A 95 -9.93 20.07 -1.97
C VAL A 95 -11.38 20.14 -2.45
N PRO A 96 -11.91 21.35 -2.74
CA PRO A 96 -13.26 21.48 -3.26
C PRO A 96 -13.45 20.70 -4.57
N ASP A 97 -14.65 20.13 -4.71
CA ASP A 97 -14.99 19.16 -5.74
C ASP A 97 -14.71 19.66 -7.18
N MET A 98 -15.01 20.94 -7.44
CA MET A 98 -15.00 21.54 -8.79
C MET A 98 -13.95 22.64 -8.96
N ALA A 99 -13.10 22.87 -7.97
CA ALA A 99 -12.16 23.98 -7.97
C ALA A 99 -10.87 23.67 -8.72
N ASP A 100 -10.32 24.69 -9.35
CA ASP A 100 -8.95 24.69 -9.83
C ASP A 100 -8.03 24.99 -8.65
N ILE A 101 -6.82 24.42 -8.69
CA ILE A 101 -5.93 24.37 -7.54
C ILE A 101 -4.60 25.00 -7.90
N SER A 102 -4.24 26.04 -7.17
CA SER A 102 -2.92 26.66 -7.24
C SER A 102 -2.31 26.73 -5.85
N PHE A 103 -1.02 27.03 -5.77
CA PHE A 103 -0.36 27.29 -4.49
C PHE A 103 0.53 28.52 -4.56
N SER A 104 0.82 29.07 -3.38
CA SER A 104 1.88 30.06 -3.21
C SER A 104 2.63 29.79 -1.90
N ILE A 105 3.94 30.01 -1.93
CA ILE A 105 4.79 29.93 -0.74
C ILE A 105 4.76 31.32 -0.10
N LYS A 106 4.25 31.41 1.13
CA LYS A 106 4.13 32.65 1.91
C LYS A 106 5.36 32.95 2.73
N GLU A 107 6.02 31.91 3.21
CA GLU A 107 7.26 32.01 3.96
C GLU A 107 8.14 30.81 3.59
N ASP A 108 9.41 31.07 3.33
CA ASP A 108 10.47 30.07 3.24
C ASP A 108 11.62 30.54 4.13
N ARG A 109 11.93 29.76 5.16
CA ARG A 109 13.15 29.94 5.94
C ARG A 109 14.09 28.83 5.56
N SER A 110 15.16 29.22 4.87
CA SER A 110 16.21 28.31 4.43
C SER A 110 17.59 28.82 4.81
N PHE A 111 18.58 27.93 4.73
CA PHE A 111 19.98 28.27 4.82
C PHE A 111 20.78 27.38 3.87
N GLU A 112 21.96 27.84 3.48
CA GLU A 112 22.89 27.09 2.64
C GLU A 112 24.12 26.69 3.43
N ARG A 113 24.68 25.54 3.09
CA ARG A 113 25.98 25.11 3.58
C ARG A 113 26.72 24.28 2.54
N LYS A 114 28.03 24.21 2.67
CA LYS A 114 28.84 23.26 1.90
C LYS A 114 28.61 21.85 2.42
N SER A 115 28.59 20.91 1.49
CA SER A 115 28.45 19.47 1.73
C SER A 115 29.46 18.74 0.84
N PRO A 116 29.91 17.53 1.18
CA PRO A 116 30.37 16.59 0.15
C PRO A 116 29.26 16.36 -0.89
N PRO A 117 29.60 15.85 -2.09
CA PRO A 117 28.59 15.54 -3.09
C PRO A 117 27.51 14.60 -2.56
N ILE A 118 26.26 14.89 -2.89
CA ILE A 118 25.15 13.99 -2.54
C ILE A 118 25.25 12.75 -3.42
N ILE A 119 24.99 11.58 -2.84
CA ILE A 119 25.00 10.32 -3.59
C ILE A 119 23.84 10.28 -4.61
N PRO A 120 24.01 9.72 -5.82
CA PRO A 120 22.90 9.59 -6.74
C PRO A 120 21.92 8.51 -6.31
N SER A 121 20.65 8.69 -6.64
CA SER A 121 19.60 7.69 -6.44
C SER A 121 19.76 6.56 -7.46
N LYS A 122 19.59 5.32 -6.99
CA LYS A 122 19.56 4.12 -7.84
C LYS A 122 18.25 3.98 -8.63
N GLY A 123 17.27 4.83 -8.34
CA GLY A 123 15.93 4.78 -8.92
C GLY A 123 15.06 3.70 -8.28
N HIS A 124 13.94 3.43 -8.95
CA HIS A 124 13.05 2.32 -8.62
C HIS A 124 13.53 1.02 -9.29
N PHE A 125 13.47 -0.08 -8.55
CA PHE A 125 13.65 -1.43 -9.05
C PHE A 125 12.70 -2.38 -8.33
N ASN A 126 12.45 -3.54 -8.95
CA ASN A 126 11.57 -4.56 -8.40
C ASN A 126 12.20 -5.25 -7.18
N ARG A 127 11.36 -5.89 -6.36
CA ARG A 127 11.78 -6.54 -5.11
C ARG A 127 12.72 -7.75 -5.32
N ASP A 128 12.73 -8.33 -6.51
CA ASP A 128 13.62 -9.43 -6.91
C ASP A 128 15.06 -8.97 -7.23
N VAL A 129 15.33 -7.66 -7.18
CA VAL A 129 16.66 -7.08 -7.38
C VAL A 129 17.29 -6.73 -6.03
N ASP A 130 18.46 -7.32 -5.74
CA ASP A 130 19.26 -6.93 -4.57
C ASP A 130 19.79 -5.49 -4.75
N PRO A 131 19.35 -4.52 -3.92
CA PRO A 131 19.81 -3.13 -4.00
C PRO A 131 21.33 -2.99 -3.93
N ALA A 132 22.03 -3.88 -3.22
CA ALA A 132 23.49 -3.81 -3.03
C ALA A 132 24.24 -4.07 -4.34
N THR A 133 23.67 -4.88 -5.22
CA THR A 133 24.24 -5.23 -6.53
C THR A 133 24.03 -4.16 -7.61
N VAL A 134 23.06 -3.26 -7.42
CA VAL A 134 22.77 -2.19 -8.37
C VAL A 134 23.86 -1.11 -8.26
N PRO A 135 24.60 -0.80 -9.34
CA PRO A 135 25.63 0.23 -9.30
C PRO A 135 25.01 1.64 -9.18
N TYR A 136 25.78 2.57 -8.62
CA TYR A 136 25.45 3.99 -8.68
C TYR A 136 25.79 4.53 -10.07
N GLU A 137 24.84 5.21 -10.70
CA GLU A 137 25.02 5.93 -11.96
C GLU A 137 24.91 7.43 -11.67
N PHE A 138 25.72 8.27 -12.31
CA PHE A 138 25.68 9.72 -12.16
C PHE A 138 25.16 10.32 -13.47
N SER A 139 24.12 11.14 -13.40
CA SER A 139 23.65 11.88 -14.57
C SER A 139 24.53 13.10 -14.85
N ASP A 140 24.34 13.71 -16.03
CA ASP A 140 25.03 14.96 -16.41
C ASP A 140 24.76 16.13 -15.46
N PHE A 141 23.73 16.02 -14.61
CA PHE A 141 23.43 17.01 -13.57
C PHE A 141 24.66 17.32 -12.69
N TYR A 142 25.46 16.31 -12.36
CA TYR A 142 26.64 16.48 -11.49
C TYR A 142 27.76 17.33 -12.12
N ASN A 143 27.69 17.63 -13.41
CA ASN A 143 28.60 18.53 -14.12
C ASN A 143 28.00 19.93 -14.33
N GLY A 144 26.78 20.17 -13.85
CA GLY A 144 26.03 21.42 -14.04
C GLY A 144 26.16 22.41 -12.89
N ASP A 145 25.49 23.55 -13.05
CA ASP A 145 25.37 24.62 -12.05
C ASP A 145 23.90 24.98 -11.86
N SER A 146 23.14 24.04 -11.29
CA SER A 146 21.72 24.20 -11.01
C SER A 146 21.32 23.42 -9.77
N TYR A 147 20.20 23.83 -9.16
CA TYR A 147 19.67 23.17 -7.98
C TYR A 147 18.75 21.99 -8.35
N TYR A 148 18.94 20.84 -7.69
CA TYR A 148 18.01 19.71 -7.74
C TYR A 148 17.44 19.36 -6.36
N PRO A 149 16.15 19.01 -6.27
CA PRO A 149 15.12 19.28 -7.28
C PRO A 149 14.96 20.79 -7.48
N GLU A 150 14.57 21.22 -8.69
CA GLU A 150 14.38 22.64 -9.00
C GLU A 150 13.27 23.25 -8.14
N ARG A 151 12.20 22.48 -7.89
CA ARG A 151 11.02 22.91 -7.14
C ARG A 151 11.10 22.43 -5.69
N ILE A 152 10.97 23.36 -4.76
CA ILE A 152 10.87 23.05 -3.32
C ILE A 152 9.45 22.59 -2.92
N LEU A 153 8.46 22.89 -3.75
CA LEU A 153 7.09 22.42 -3.57
C LEU A 153 6.42 22.13 -4.92
N ASP A 154 5.64 21.06 -4.98
CA ASP A 154 4.72 20.76 -6.08
C ASP A 154 3.39 20.22 -5.57
N LEU A 155 2.37 20.29 -6.44
CA LEU A 155 1.10 19.61 -6.25
C LEU A 155 1.05 18.40 -7.18
N GLY A 156 0.61 17.26 -6.65
CA GLY A 156 0.28 16.09 -7.45
C GLY A 156 -0.97 16.30 -8.31
N THR A 157 -1.23 15.35 -9.20
CA THR A 157 -2.50 15.30 -9.94
C THR A 157 -3.65 15.10 -8.96
N PRO A 158 -4.73 15.89 -9.03
CA PRO A 158 -5.90 15.65 -8.21
C PRO A 158 -6.52 14.27 -8.47
N TYR A 159 -6.95 13.62 -7.41
CA TYR A 159 -7.56 12.29 -7.43
C TYR A 159 -8.86 12.31 -6.65
N ILE A 160 -9.67 11.27 -6.79
CA ILE A 160 -10.85 11.10 -5.97
C ILE A 160 -10.76 9.80 -5.20
N LEU A 161 -11.00 9.91 -3.89
CA LEU A 161 -11.17 8.76 -3.02
C LEU A 161 -12.64 8.74 -2.59
N ARG A 162 -13.47 8.05 -3.38
CA ARG A 162 -14.91 7.84 -3.19
C ARG A 162 -15.75 9.10 -2.99
N ASP A 163 -15.69 9.70 -1.81
CA ASP A 163 -16.51 10.84 -1.40
C ASP A 163 -15.74 12.17 -1.42
N PHE A 164 -14.40 12.13 -1.50
CA PHE A 164 -13.54 13.31 -1.39
C PHE A 164 -12.53 13.40 -2.53
N ARG A 165 -12.50 14.58 -3.17
CA ARG A 165 -11.44 14.94 -4.09
C ARG A 165 -10.21 15.39 -3.29
N GLY A 166 -9.06 14.83 -3.63
CA GLY A 166 -7.79 15.04 -2.97
C GLY A 166 -6.72 15.61 -3.89
N VAL A 167 -5.72 16.25 -3.29
CA VAL A 167 -4.44 16.56 -3.96
C VAL A 167 -3.29 16.31 -2.99
N VAL A 168 -2.17 15.81 -3.51
CA VAL A 168 -0.95 15.64 -2.74
C VAL A 168 -0.13 16.93 -2.78
N VAL A 169 0.19 17.49 -1.62
CA VAL A 169 1.20 18.55 -1.49
C VAL A 169 2.55 17.90 -1.21
N ARG A 170 3.52 18.09 -2.11
CA ARG A 170 4.87 17.54 -1.98
C ARG A 170 5.85 18.66 -1.65
N PHE A 171 6.63 18.45 -0.60
CA PHE A 171 7.66 19.35 -0.12
C PHE A 171 9.03 18.67 -0.26
N ASN A 172 9.96 19.35 -0.93
CA ASN A 172 11.35 18.94 -1.08
C ASN A 172 12.23 19.82 -0.15
N PRO A 173 12.53 19.36 1.08
CA PRO A 173 13.24 20.15 2.09
C PRO A 173 14.70 20.45 1.75
N PHE A 174 15.26 19.78 0.75
CA PHE A 174 16.66 19.88 0.37
C PHE A 174 16.77 20.21 -1.11
N GLN A 175 17.63 21.16 -1.47
CA GLN A 175 18.11 21.35 -2.83
C GLN A 175 19.63 21.28 -2.85
N TYR A 176 20.21 20.65 -3.86
CA TYR A 176 21.65 20.50 -4.01
C TYR A 176 22.13 21.09 -5.34
N ASN A 177 23.21 21.87 -5.30
CA ASN A 177 23.93 22.35 -6.49
C ASN A 177 25.35 21.74 -6.52
N PRO A 178 25.70 20.95 -7.56
CA PRO A 178 26.99 20.28 -7.64
C PRO A 178 28.16 21.19 -8.04
N SER A 179 27.93 22.36 -8.66
CA SER A 179 29.01 23.23 -9.16
C SER A 179 29.96 23.66 -8.05
N ASP A 180 29.43 23.89 -6.84
CA ASP A 180 30.15 24.34 -5.67
C ASP A 180 29.83 23.52 -4.41
N ASN A 181 29.18 22.37 -4.58
CA ASN A 181 28.69 21.46 -3.56
C ASN A 181 27.87 22.15 -2.45
N THR A 182 26.92 22.99 -2.84
CA THR A 182 26.03 23.68 -1.91
C THR A 182 24.74 22.90 -1.67
N LEU A 183 24.44 22.60 -0.41
CA LEU A 183 23.16 22.09 0.04
C LEU A 183 22.35 23.24 0.64
N ARG A 184 21.19 23.52 0.05
CA ARG A 184 20.17 24.40 0.60
C ARG A 184 19.16 23.57 1.40
N VAL A 185 18.93 23.98 2.65
CA VAL A 185 18.02 23.31 3.59
C VAL A 185 16.88 24.25 3.94
N HIS A 186 15.66 23.84 3.60
CA HIS A 186 14.43 24.58 3.90
C HIS A 186 13.86 24.11 5.23
N ARG A 187 14.12 24.85 6.31
CA ARG A 187 13.71 24.46 7.67
C ARG A 187 12.23 24.73 7.97
N HIS A 188 11.63 25.70 7.27
CA HIS A 188 10.24 26.06 7.44
C HIS A 188 9.64 26.55 6.13
N LEU A 189 8.49 26.00 5.74
CA LEU A 189 7.65 26.54 4.69
C LEU A 189 6.26 26.82 5.23
N LEU A 190 5.70 27.97 4.84
CA LEU A 190 4.29 28.28 4.93
C LEU A 190 3.69 28.28 3.52
N VAL A 191 2.80 27.33 3.24
CA VAL A 191 2.20 27.11 1.93
C VAL A 191 0.73 27.41 1.99
N GLU A 192 0.26 28.22 1.04
CA GLU A 192 -1.14 28.50 0.85
C GLU A 192 -1.61 27.86 -0.45
N VAL A 193 -2.47 26.85 -0.35
CA VAL A 193 -3.15 26.22 -1.48
C VAL A 193 -4.47 26.96 -1.71
N ARG A 194 -4.67 27.54 -2.88
CA ARG A 194 -5.85 28.34 -3.25
C ARG A 194 -6.77 27.58 -4.19
N TYR A 195 -8.06 27.82 -4.02
CA TYR A 195 -9.13 27.21 -4.79
C TYR A 195 -9.90 28.29 -5.56
N THR A 196 -9.96 28.15 -6.88
CA THR A 196 -10.69 29.07 -7.77
C THR A 196 -11.78 28.33 -8.52
N ASP A 197 -12.91 29.01 -8.72
CA ASP A 197 -14.01 28.49 -9.53
C ASP A 197 -13.57 28.41 -11.00
N GLY A 198 -14.09 27.43 -11.76
CA GLY A 198 -13.80 27.33 -13.20
C GLY A 198 -13.38 25.96 -13.72
N GLY A 199 -13.41 24.91 -12.90
CA GLY A 199 -13.08 23.54 -13.30
C GLY A 199 -11.72 23.09 -12.77
N GLY A 200 -11.11 22.08 -13.38
CA GLY A 200 -9.82 21.54 -12.95
C GLY A 200 -9.63 20.12 -13.45
N VAL A 201 -8.48 19.52 -13.14
CA VAL A 201 -8.22 18.11 -13.45
C VAL A 201 -8.99 17.22 -12.47
N ASN A 202 -9.67 16.20 -12.97
CA ASN A 202 -10.37 15.19 -12.17
C ASN A 202 -11.35 15.78 -11.15
N VAL A 203 -12.25 16.65 -11.63
CA VAL A 203 -13.30 17.25 -10.79
C VAL A 203 -14.34 16.23 -10.36
N LYS A 204 -14.91 16.42 -9.17
CA LYS A 204 -15.94 15.55 -8.59
C LYS A 204 -17.32 16.15 -8.82
N VAL A 205 -18.22 15.40 -9.45
CA VAL A 205 -19.63 15.79 -9.53
C VAL A 205 -20.43 14.89 -8.60
N ARG A 206 -20.96 15.46 -7.50
CA ARG A 206 -21.74 14.69 -6.53
C ARG A 206 -23.06 14.23 -7.14
N LYS A 207 -23.15 12.94 -7.47
CA LYS A 207 -24.36 12.28 -7.99
C LYS A 207 -25.27 11.70 -6.89
N ARG A 208 -24.72 11.50 -5.68
CA ARG A 208 -25.41 10.86 -4.55
C ARG A 208 -25.71 11.88 -3.44
N SER A 209 -26.69 11.55 -2.59
CA SER A 209 -26.96 12.28 -1.34
C SER A 209 -25.72 12.33 -0.44
N GLU A 210 -25.71 13.23 0.55
CA GLU A 210 -24.61 13.48 1.50
C GLU A 210 -24.27 12.31 2.46
N LYS A 211 -24.62 11.07 2.11
CA LYS A 211 -24.35 9.88 2.92
C LYS A 211 -22.92 9.39 2.67
N ILE A 212 -22.22 9.04 3.73
CA ILE A 212 -20.90 8.39 3.66
C ILE A 212 -20.97 7.02 4.27
N SER A 213 -20.21 6.09 3.70
CA SER A 213 -20.00 4.81 4.35
C SER A 213 -19.15 5.03 5.61
N GLN A 214 -19.66 4.58 6.76
CA GLN A 214 -18.94 4.60 8.03
C GLN A 214 -17.54 3.97 7.90
N ASP A 215 -17.39 2.96 7.05
CA ASP A 215 -16.17 2.17 6.90
C ASP A 215 -15.03 2.93 6.20
N PHE A 216 -15.36 4.00 5.46
CA PHE A 216 -14.37 4.88 4.83
C PHE A 216 -13.89 6.00 5.76
N LEU A 217 -14.55 6.25 6.90
CA LEU A 217 -14.22 7.40 7.76
C LEU A 217 -12.78 7.37 8.29
N ASN A 218 -12.32 6.21 8.73
CA ASN A 218 -10.94 6.09 9.24
C ASN A 218 -9.93 6.22 8.11
N ILE A 219 -10.24 5.66 6.92
CA ILE A 219 -9.42 5.85 5.72
C ILE A 219 -9.28 7.35 5.42
N TYR A 220 -10.38 8.11 5.44
CA TYR A 220 -10.31 9.53 5.15
C TYR A 220 -9.52 10.33 6.20
N ARG A 221 -9.71 10.03 7.50
CA ARG A 221 -8.97 10.67 8.59
C ARG A 221 -7.47 10.42 8.51
N ASP A 222 -7.08 9.19 8.20
CA ASP A 222 -5.67 8.79 8.13
C ASP A 222 -5.02 9.29 6.83
N HIS A 223 -5.80 9.36 5.75
CA HIS A 223 -5.30 9.75 4.43
C HIS A 223 -5.18 11.27 4.26
N PHE A 224 -6.19 12.05 4.70
CA PHE A 224 -6.22 13.50 4.50
C PHE A 224 -5.96 14.28 5.79
N ILE A 225 -4.87 15.05 5.82
CA ILE A 225 -4.47 15.79 7.03
C ILE A 225 -5.42 16.94 7.41
N ASN A 226 -6.31 17.35 6.50
CA ASN A 226 -7.35 18.36 6.74
C ASN A 226 -8.76 17.76 6.77
N PHE A 227 -8.89 16.44 6.89
CA PHE A 227 -10.18 15.75 6.79
C PHE A 227 -11.24 16.33 7.71
N ASP A 228 -11.00 16.38 9.03
CA ASP A 228 -12.04 16.80 9.98
C ASP A 228 -12.58 18.22 9.68
N ARG A 229 -11.71 19.12 9.20
CA ARG A 229 -12.10 20.47 8.79
C ARG A 229 -12.86 20.47 7.48
N ALA A 230 -12.46 19.65 6.51
CA ALA A 230 -13.13 19.53 5.23
C ALA A 230 -14.48 18.82 5.34
N ALA A 231 -14.55 17.74 6.11
CA ALA A 231 -15.74 16.93 6.34
C ALA A 231 -16.86 17.70 7.04
N SER A 232 -16.52 18.59 7.99
CA SER A 232 -17.50 19.42 8.71
C SER A 232 -18.41 20.29 7.82
N LYS A 233 -18.05 20.45 6.55
CA LYS A 233 -18.79 21.25 5.57
C LYS A 233 -19.80 20.45 4.77
N TYR A 234 -19.61 19.14 4.69
CA TYR A 234 -20.55 18.25 4.07
C TYR A 234 -21.45 17.75 5.20
N ASN A 235 -22.78 17.95 5.11
CA ASN A 235 -23.73 17.49 6.14
C ASN A 235 -23.86 15.97 6.07
N MET A 236 -22.80 15.29 6.48
CA MET A 236 -22.62 13.86 6.24
C MET A 236 -23.21 13.04 7.35
N ILE A 237 -24.08 12.10 6.96
CA ILE A 237 -24.65 11.11 7.87
C ILE A 237 -23.93 9.79 7.56
N PRO A 238 -23.13 9.27 8.50
CA PRO A 238 -22.54 7.95 8.34
C PRO A 238 -23.61 6.88 8.35
N GLU A 239 -23.54 5.96 7.39
CA GLU A 239 -24.43 4.80 7.29
C GLU A 239 -23.61 3.50 7.16
N PRO A 240 -24.20 2.35 7.52
CA PRO A 240 -23.61 1.07 7.21
C PRO A 240 -23.29 0.96 5.72
N GLY A 241 -22.12 0.42 5.39
CA GLY A 241 -21.78 0.11 4.00
C GLY A 241 -22.76 -0.87 3.37
N ARG A 242 -22.86 -0.84 2.04
CA ARG A 242 -23.68 -1.77 1.25
C ARG A 242 -22.81 -2.81 0.57
N LEU A 243 -23.24 -4.06 0.59
CA LEU A 243 -22.56 -5.19 -0.01
C LEU A 243 -23.27 -5.65 -1.30
N LEU A 244 -22.49 -5.81 -2.37
CA LEU A 244 -22.91 -6.49 -3.59
C LEU A 244 -22.17 -7.83 -3.69
N VAL A 245 -22.91 -8.92 -3.82
CA VAL A 245 -22.37 -10.25 -4.13
C VAL A 245 -22.72 -10.57 -5.58
N ILE A 246 -21.74 -10.96 -6.38
CA ILE A 246 -21.93 -11.35 -7.79
C ILE A 246 -21.52 -12.82 -7.93
N ALA A 247 -22.46 -13.67 -8.33
CA ALA A 247 -22.24 -15.11 -8.41
C ALA A 247 -22.90 -15.73 -9.66
N PRO A 248 -22.28 -16.73 -10.30
CA PRO A 248 -22.97 -17.60 -11.24
C PRO A 248 -24.11 -18.38 -10.57
N SER A 249 -25.17 -18.69 -11.34
CA SER A 249 -26.34 -19.43 -10.83
C SER A 249 -25.99 -20.76 -10.17
N ALA A 250 -24.91 -21.42 -10.61
CA ALA A 250 -24.40 -22.67 -10.03
C ALA A 250 -23.88 -22.53 -8.58
N PHE A 251 -23.54 -21.32 -8.13
CA PHE A 251 -22.95 -21.06 -6.82
C PHE A 251 -23.84 -20.25 -5.87
N VAL A 252 -25.04 -19.86 -6.33
CA VAL A 252 -26.00 -19.08 -5.54
C VAL A 252 -26.32 -19.76 -4.21
N SER A 253 -26.67 -21.05 -4.24
CA SER A 253 -27.01 -21.80 -3.04
C SER A 253 -25.84 -21.97 -2.06
N ALA A 254 -24.58 -21.91 -2.54
CA ALA A 254 -23.40 -21.97 -1.69
C ALA A 254 -23.16 -20.64 -0.95
N VAL A 255 -23.50 -19.49 -1.57
CA VAL A 255 -23.24 -18.16 -1.00
C VAL A 255 -24.45 -17.53 -0.31
N GLU A 256 -25.66 -18.02 -0.56
CA GLU A 256 -26.90 -17.53 0.06
C GLU A 256 -26.81 -17.43 1.60
N PRO A 257 -26.25 -18.41 2.34
CA PRO A 257 -26.06 -18.29 3.79
C PRO A 257 -25.22 -17.08 4.22
N LEU A 258 -24.21 -16.71 3.42
CA LEU A 258 -23.39 -15.52 3.67
C LEU A 258 -24.22 -14.25 3.46
N VAL A 259 -24.98 -14.19 2.37
CA VAL A 259 -25.87 -13.05 2.06
C VAL A 259 -26.87 -12.82 3.19
N GLU A 260 -27.52 -13.89 3.66
CA GLU A 260 -28.44 -13.84 4.80
C GLU A 260 -27.77 -13.35 6.07
N TRP A 261 -26.59 -13.89 6.40
CA TRP A 261 -25.84 -13.48 7.58
C TRP A 261 -25.44 -12.00 7.54
N LYS A 262 -24.98 -11.50 6.38
CA LYS A 262 -24.61 -10.08 6.21
C LYS A 262 -25.82 -9.17 6.40
N MET A 263 -27.00 -9.55 5.87
CA MET A 263 -28.25 -8.83 6.14
C MET A 263 -28.63 -8.87 7.63
N GLN A 264 -28.53 -10.04 8.29
CA GLN A 264 -28.85 -10.21 9.71
C GLN A 264 -27.99 -9.33 10.63
N LYS A 265 -26.71 -9.15 10.29
CA LYS A 265 -25.80 -8.27 11.06
C LYS A 265 -25.85 -6.80 10.66
N GLY A 266 -26.83 -6.40 9.85
CA GLY A 266 -27.10 -5.00 9.52
C GLY A 266 -26.35 -4.44 8.32
N ILE A 267 -25.80 -5.29 7.44
CA ILE A 267 -25.16 -4.87 6.18
C ILE A 267 -26.16 -5.12 5.03
N PRO A 268 -26.77 -4.07 4.45
CA PRO A 268 -27.64 -4.24 3.28
C PRO A 268 -26.88 -4.95 2.16
N THR A 269 -27.39 -6.12 1.75
CA THR A 269 -26.70 -7.00 0.81
C THR A 269 -27.59 -7.31 -0.38
N LYS A 270 -27.03 -7.21 -1.58
CA LYS A 270 -27.67 -7.60 -2.84
C LYS A 270 -26.89 -8.74 -3.47
N LEU A 271 -27.60 -9.79 -3.89
CA LEU A 271 -27.05 -10.86 -4.71
C LEU A 271 -27.44 -10.62 -6.17
N ALA A 272 -26.46 -10.56 -7.06
CA ALA A 272 -26.64 -10.42 -8.50
C ALA A 272 -26.10 -11.65 -9.24
N LEU A 273 -26.81 -12.07 -10.28
CA LEU A 273 -26.45 -13.25 -11.07
C LEU A 273 -25.47 -12.89 -12.19
N TYR A 274 -24.38 -13.63 -12.30
CA TYR A 274 -23.49 -13.60 -13.46
C TYR A 274 -23.80 -14.78 -14.40
N PRO A 275 -23.92 -14.58 -15.72
CA PRO A 275 -23.97 -13.31 -16.43
C PRO A 275 -25.39 -12.70 -16.50
N ASP A 276 -26.42 -13.36 -15.97
CA ASP A 276 -27.83 -13.02 -16.23
C ASP A 276 -28.22 -11.58 -15.86
N SER A 277 -27.68 -11.05 -14.74
CA SER A 277 -27.90 -9.66 -14.30
C SER A 277 -26.82 -8.71 -14.77
N THR A 278 -25.56 -9.16 -14.79
CA THR A 278 -24.40 -8.30 -15.06
C THR A 278 -24.09 -8.13 -16.54
N GLY A 279 -24.51 -9.08 -17.39
CA GLY A 279 -23.90 -9.33 -18.69
C GLY A 279 -22.62 -10.18 -18.58
N SER A 280 -22.18 -10.74 -19.72
CA SER A 280 -20.98 -11.61 -19.79
C SER A 280 -19.70 -10.80 -19.99
N GLY A 281 -18.60 -11.24 -19.37
CA GLY A 281 -17.29 -10.60 -19.49
C GLY A 281 -16.99 -9.53 -18.44
N GLY A 282 -15.71 -9.23 -18.24
CA GLY A 282 -15.24 -8.31 -17.19
C GLY A 282 -15.82 -6.91 -17.31
N ASP A 283 -15.86 -6.32 -18.51
CA ASP A 283 -16.39 -4.96 -18.67
C ASP A 283 -17.86 -4.83 -18.26
N ASN A 284 -18.66 -5.87 -18.50
CA ASN A 284 -20.05 -5.91 -18.09
C ASN A 284 -20.21 -6.02 -16.57
N ILE A 285 -19.36 -6.80 -15.89
CA ILE A 285 -19.27 -6.79 -14.41
C ILE A 285 -18.92 -5.39 -13.90
N LYS A 286 -17.90 -4.74 -14.49
CA LYS A 286 -17.51 -3.37 -14.09
C LYS A 286 -18.65 -2.38 -14.27
N ASN A 287 -19.33 -2.42 -15.42
CA ASN A 287 -20.45 -1.55 -15.71
C ASN A 287 -21.62 -1.77 -14.75
N TYR A 288 -21.87 -3.02 -14.36
CA TYR A 288 -22.87 -3.34 -13.35
C TYR A 288 -22.52 -2.75 -11.98
N ILE A 289 -21.29 -2.98 -11.50
CA ILE A 289 -20.79 -2.40 -10.23
C ILE A 289 -20.85 -0.86 -10.27
N GLN A 290 -20.49 -0.25 -11.41
CA GLN A 290 -20.61 1.20 -11.62
C GLN A 290 -22.05 1.69 -11.54
N GLY A 291 -23.01 0.93 -12.06
CA GLY A 291 -24.44 1.21 -11.92
C GLY A 291 -24.88 1.20 -10.46
N GLU A 292 -24.54 0.13 -9.72
CA GLU A 292 -24.83 0.00 -8.28
C GLU A 292 -24.20 1.15 -7.48
N TYR A 293 -22.94 1.49 -7.78
CA TYR A 293 -22.23 2.61 -7.17
C TYR A 293 -22.94 3.94 -7.41
N ASN A 294 -23.35 4.22 -8.66
CA ASN A 294 -23.98 5.49 -9.03
C ASN A 294 -25.38 5.67 -8.43
N ASN A 295 -26.16 4.59 -8.32
CA ASN A 295 -27.57 4.65 -7.92
C ASN A 295 -27.76 4.50 -6.41
N GLU A 296 -27.26 3.40 -5.88
CA GLU A 296 -27.59 2.90 -4.54
C GLU A 296 -26.42 3.06 -3.55
N GLY A 297 -25.23 3.27 -4.10
CA GLY A 297 -23.97 3.17 -3.38
C GLY A 297 -23.58 1.71 -3.16
N VAL A 298 -22.33 1.37 -3.47
CA VAL A 298 -21.74 0.07 -3.11
C VAL A 298 -20.49 0.34 -2.30
N THR A 299 -20.31 -0.33 -1.17
CA THR A 299 -19.12 -0.19 -0.30
C THR A 299 -18.25 -1.42 -0.41
N TYR A 300 -18.86 -2.60 -0.50
CA TYR A 300 -18.20 -3.89 -0.60
C TYR A 300 -18.70 -4.64 -1.83
N VAL A 301 -17.79 -5.33 -2.52
CA VAL A 301 -18.09 -6.24 -3.61
C VAL A 301 -17.46 -7.60 -3.32
N ILE A 302 -18.24 -8.67 -3.43
CA ILE A 302 -17.74 -10.05 -3.38
C ILE A 302 -18.02 -10.71 -4.72
N LEU A 303 -16.96 -11.16 -5.40
CA LEU A 303 -17.04 -12.02 -6.57
C LEU A 303 -17.02 -13.48 -6.12
N VAL A 304 -17.88 -14.33 -6.69
CA VAL A 304 -18.00 -15.75 -6.31
C VAL A 304 -17.67 -16.64 -7.49
N GLY A 305 -16.58 -17.39 -7.35
CA GLY A 305 -16.04 -18.26 -8.39
C GLY A 305 -14.57 -17.97 -8.70
N ASP A 306 -13.89 -18.99 -9.22
CA ASP A 306 -12.56 -18.84 -9.81
C ASP A 306 -12.64 -18.05 -11.14
N VAL A 307 -11.50 -17.68 -11.73
CA VAL A 307 -11.40 -16.88 -12.95
C VAL A 307 -12.14 -17.53 -14.13
N GLN A 308 -12.25 -18.86 -14.17
CA GLN A 308 -12.98 -19.59 -15.21
C GLN A 308 -14.50 -19.47 -15.05
N GLN A 309 -15.02 -19.20 -13.84
CA GLN A 309 -16.46 -19.02 -13.60
C GLN A 309 -16.89 -17.56 -13.57
N ILE A 310 -16.05 -16.66 -13.06
CA ILE A 310 -16.28 -15.22 -13.09
C ILE A 310 -14.97 -14.49 -13.44
N PRO A 311 -14.91 -13.78 -14.57
CA PRO A 311 -13.67 -13.21 -15.07
C PRO A 311 -13.11 -12.11 -14.16
N THR A 312 -11.91 -11.64 -14.50
CA THR A 312 -11.23 -10.49 -13.88
C THR A 312 -10.92 -9.43 -14.94
N LEU A 313 -10.55 -8.23 -14.50
CA LEU A 313 -9.89 -7.22 -15.32
C LEU A 313 -8.36 -7.33 -15.18
N TYR A 314 -7.65 -6.47 -15.90
CA TYR A 314 -6.19 -6.41 -15.91
C TYR A 314 -5.70 -5.00 -15.53
N GLY A 315 -4.59 -4.92 -14.82
CA GLY A 315 -3.90 -3.67 -14.51
C GLY A 315 -3.32 -3.02 -15.77
N SER A 316 -3.33 -1.69 -15.84
CA SER A 316 -2.90 -0.94 -17.02
C SER A 316 -1.40 -0.91 -17.25
N TYR A 317 -0.59 -1.15 -16.20
CA TYR A 317 0.87 -1.10 -16.29
C TYR A 317 1.46 -2.50 -16.46
N GLU A 318 1.19 -3.39 -15.51
CA GLU A 318 1.74 -4.74 -15.48
C GLU A 318 0.98 -5.73 -16.37
N GLY A 319 -0.24 -5.39 -16.82
CA GLY A 319 -1.12 -6.33 -17.52
C GLY A 319 -1.52 -7.52 -16.65
N ALA A 320 -1.42 -7.40 -15.33
CA ALA A 320 -1.70 -8.48 -14.37
C ALA A 320 -3.20 -8.56 -14.02
N PRO A 321 -3.75 -9.76 -13.77
CA PRO A 321 -5.10 -9.96 -13.23
C PRO A 321 -5.35 -9.07 -11.99
N SER A 322 -6.48 -8.35 -11.98
CA SER A 322 -6.78 -7.33 -10.98
C SER A 322 -8.27 -7.12 -10.79
N ASP A 323 -8.82 -7.75 -9.74
CA ASP A 323 -10.16 -7.43 -9.24
C ASP A 323 -10.28 -5.98 -8.72
N PRO A 324 -9.27 -5.34 -8.09
CA PRO A 324 -9.33 -3.93 -7.72
C PRO A 324 -9.65 -2.97 -8.88
N CYS A 325 -9.38 -3.36 -10.13
CA CYS A 325 -9.79 -2.56 -11.29
C CYS A 325 -11.31 -2.44 -11.48
N TYR A 326 -12.12 -3.33 -10.88
CA TYR A 326 -13.58 -3.23 -10.89
C TYR A 326 -14.10 -2.08 -10.04
N VAL A 327 -13.35 -1.68 -9.00
CA VAL A 327 -13.80 -0.73 -7.98
C VAL A 327 -13.14 0.63 -8.08
N LYS A 328 -12.41 0.91 -9.17
CA LYS A 328 -12.04 2.26 -9.61
C LYS A 328 -13.23 2.86 -10.37
N LEU A 329 -14.15 3.48 -9.63
CA LEU A 329 -15.53 3.83 -10.02
C LEU A 329 -15.76 5.34 -10.11
N GLU A 330 -14.82 6.14 -9.65
CA GLU A 330 -14.87 7.58 -9.76
C GLU A 330 -13.53 8.19 -10.15
N GLY A 331 -13.63 9.32 -10.86
CA GLY A 331 -12.46 10.01 -11.38
C GLY A 331 -11.68 9.23 -12.43
N ASN A 332 -10.56 9.83 -12.85
CA ASN A 332 -9.58 9.18 -13.72
C ASN A 332 -8.27 9.00 -12.95
N ASP A 333 -8.29 8.09 -11.98
CA ASP A 333 -7.17 7.79 -11.12
C ASP A 333 -7.12 6.30 -10.72
N HIS A 334 -6.38 5.99 -9.67
CA HIS A 334 -6.10 4.61 -9.26
C HIS A 334 -6.53 4.31 -7.83
N TYR A 335 -7.31 5.19 -7.20
CA TYR A 335 -7.85 4.95 -5.87
C TYR A 335 -9.14 4.11 -5.98
N PRO A 336 -9.21 2.95 -5.31
CA PRO A 336 -10.45 2.19 -5.24
C PRO A 336 -11.52 2.97 -4.46
N ASP A 337 -12.71 3.05 -5.03
CA ASP A 337 -13.86 3.69 -4.41
C ASP A 337 -14.71 2.73 -3.58
N ALA A 338 -14.48 1.42 -3.68
CA ALA A 338 -15.13 0.37 -2.90
C ALA A 338 -14.12 -0.73 -2.55
N PHE A 339 -14.43 -1.54 -1.55
CA PHE A 339 -13.66 -2.72 -1.20
C PHE A 339 -14.10 -3.90 -2.06
N ILE A 340 -13.16 -4.74 -2.49
CA ILE A 340 -13.46 -5.93 -3.28
C ILE A 340 -12.73 -7.15 -2.73
N SER A 341 -13.40 -8.30 -2.78
CA SER A 341 -12.82 -9.60 -2.48
C SER A 341 -13.40 -10.67 -3.42
N ARG A 342 -12.75 -11.83 -3.47
CA ARG A 342 -13.20 -12.99 -4.24
C ARG A 342 -13.27 -14.22 -3.35
N ILE A 343 -14.39 -14.94 -3.41
CA ILE A 343 -14.50 -16.31 -2.90
C ILE A 343 -14.17 -17.22 -4.07
N SER A 344 -12.90 -17.61 -4.19
CA SER A 344 -12.41 -18.33 -5.36
C SER A 344 -12.59 -19.85 -5.18
N GLY A 345 -13.35 -20.47 -6.08
CA GLY A 345 -13.57 -21.91 -6.08
C GLY A 345 -14.27 -22.35 -7.37
N GLN A 346 -13.96 -23.57 -7.80
CA GLN A 346 -14.46 -24.14 -9.05
C GLN A 346 -15.69 -25.03 -8.84
N THR A 347 -16.02 -25.36 -7.58
CA THR A 347 -17.14 -26.23 -7.23
C THR A 347 -17.99 -25.62 -6.13
N GLN A 348 -19.27 -26.02 -6.09
CA GLN A 348 -20.20 -25.59 -5.06
C GLN A 348 -19.70 -25.96 -3.65
N ALA A 349 -19.13 -27.16 -3.47
CA ALA A 349 -18.61 -27.61 -2.18
C ALA A 349 -17.43 -26.75 -1.67
N SER A 350 -16.50 -26.39 -2.55
CA SER A 350 -15.36 -25.53 -2.20
C SER A 350 -15.81 -24.13 -1.76
N ILE A 351 -16.81 -23.57 -2.43
CA ILE A 351 -17.39 -22.25 -2.09
C ILE A 351 -18.18 -22.33 -0.79
N SER A 352 -19.02 -23.36 -0.62
CA SER A 352 -19.77 -23.58 0.62
C SER A 352 -18.83 -23.68 1.82
N TYR A 353 -17.71 -24.40 1.68
CA TYR A 353 -16.76 -24.53 2.78
C TYR A 353 -16.12 -23.19 3.17
N GLN A 354 -15.70 -22.37 2.19
CA GLN A 354 -15.23 -21.01 2.45
C GLN A 354 -16.28 -20.15 3.16
N VAL A 355 -17.53 -20.20 2.70
CA VAL A 355 -18.66 -19.49 3.34
C VAL A 355 -18.86 -19.95 4.79
N THR A 356 -18.77 -21.25 5.06
CA THR A 356 -18.84 -21.82 6.41
C THR A 356 -17.72 -21.28 7.30
N LYS A 357 -16.48 -21.18 6.80
CA LYS A 357 -15.36 -20.57 7.55
C LYS A 357 -15.68 -19.12 7.95
N PHE A 358 -16.16 -18.31 7.00
CA PHE A 358 -16.47 -16.90 7.26
C PHE A 358 -17.62 -16.72 8.26
N ILE A 359 -18.72 -17.46 8.08
CA ILE A 359 -19.86 -17.39 8.98
C ILE A 359 -19.47 -17.86 10.37
N ARG A 360 -18.69 -18.95 10.49
CA ARG A 360 -18.27 -19.45 11.80
C ARG A 360 -17.41 -18.42 12.53
N TYR A 361 -16.41 -17.86 11.86
CA TYR A 361 -15.54 -16.84 12.44
C TYR A 361 -16.33 -15.61 12.93
N GLU A 362 -17.34 -15.17 12.17
CA GLU A 362 -18.11 -13.97 12.51
C GLU A 362 -19.28 -14.19 13.47
N ARG A 363 -19.96 -15.34 13.38
CA ARG A 363 -21.21 -15.61 14.09
C ARG A 363 -21.02 -16.47 15.33
N TYR A 364 -20.02 -17.33 15.32
CA TYR A 364 -19.74 -18.30 16.38
C TYR A 364 -18.26 -18.22 16.81
N PRO A 365 -17.81 -17.04 17.29
CA PRO A 365 -16.42 -16.90 17.74
C PRO A 365 -16.16 -17.78 18.96
N ASP A 366 -14.93 -18.27 19.07
CA ASP A 366 -14.49 -19.05 20.24
C ASP A 366 -14.28 -18.09 21.43
N ALA A 367 -15.36 -17.74 22.12
CA ALA A 367 -15.35 -16.71 23.16
C ALA A 367 -14.25 -16.97 24.21
N GLY A 368 -13.33 -16.02 24.37
CA GLY A 368 -12.23 -16.09 25.32
C GLY A 368 -11.07 -17.00 24.91
N ALA A 369 -11.02 -17.48 23.66
CA ALA A 369 -9.93 -18.33 23.21
C ALA A 369 -8.63 -17.54 22.97
N ASP A 370 -7.53 -18.06 23.51
CA ASP A 370 -6.22 -17.40 23.47
C ASP A 370 -5.71 -17.17 22.04
N TRP A 371 -6.05 -18.06 21.10
CA TRP A 371 -5.54 -18.01 19.73
C TRP A 371 -5.90 -16.72 18.98
N TYR A 372 -6.95 -16.00 19.39
CA TYR A 372 -7.27 -14.68 18.86
C TYR A 372 -6.20 -13.62 19.16
N HIS A 373 -5.40 -13.84 20.21
CA HIS A 373 -4.34 -12.95 20.67
C HIS A 373 -2.94 -13.44 20.31
N LEU A 374 -2.82 -14.48 19.47
CA LEU A 374 -1.55 -15.06 19.03
C LEU A 374 -1.38 -14.80 17.53
N GLY A 375 -0.19 -14.42 17.10
CA GLY A 375 0.14 -14.21 15.69
C GLY A 375 1.50 -14.76 15.31
N THR A 376 1.85 -14.66 14.03
CA THR A 376 3.12 -15.12 13.49
C THR A 376 3.70 -14.06 12.56
N GLY A 377 4.93 -13.66 12.80
CA GLY A 377 5.75 -12.94 11.82
C GLY A 377 6.65 -13.91 11.09
N ILE A 378 6.65 -13.83 9.76
CA ILE A 378 7.53 -14.62 8.87
C ILE A 378 8.25 -13.63 7.95
N ALA A 379 9.58 -13.69 7.91
CA ALA A 379 10.32 -12.68 7.16
C ALA A 379 11.70 -13.15 6.69
N SER A 380 12.09 -12.68 5.50
CA SER A 380 13.43 -12.91 4.95
C SER A 380 14.51 -12.08 5.66
N ASP A 381 15.78 -12.39 5.38
CA ASP A 381 16.94 -11.60 5.79
C ASP A 381 17.34 -10.51 4.78
N GLN A 382 16.52 -10.31 3.75
CA GLN A 382 16.83 -9.43 2.62
C GLN A 382 16.23 -8.03 2.76
N GLY A 383 16.74 -7.11 1.95
CA GLY A 383 16.34 -5.70 1.92
C GLY A 383 17.15 -4.82 2.89
N SER A 384 16.94 -3.50 2.81
CA SER A 384 17.57 -2.53 3.71
C SER A 384 16.55 -1.49 4.19
N PRO A 385 16.14 -1.47 5.48
CA PRO A 385 16.44 -2.48 6.51
C PRO A 385 16.01 -3.89 6.07
N PRO A 386 16.55 -4.97 6.67
CA PRO A 386 16.12 -6.33 6.34
C PRO A 386 14.65 -6.56 6.73
N ASP A 387 13.99 -7.49 6.05
CA ASP A 387 12.56 -7.73 6.23
C ASP A 387 12.19 -8.19 7.65
N TRP A 388 13.01 -9.02 8.30
CA TRP A 388 12.78 -9.40 9.70
C TRP A 388 12.71 -8.19 10.63
N GLN A 389 13.49 -7.14 10.36
CA GLN A 389 13.43 -5.91 11.16
C GLN A 389 12.10 -5.17 10.96
N ARG A 390 11.53 -5.21 9.74
CA ARG A 390 10.17 -4.69 9.50
C ARG A 390 9.12 -5.54 10.19
N ALA A 391 9.28 -6.86 10.19
CA ALA A 391 8.40 -7.78 10.89
C ALA A 391 8.43 -7.56 12.41
N GLU A 392 9.57 -7.19 12.99
CA GLU A 392 9.67 -6.76 14.39
C GLU A 392 8.84 -5.48 14.67
N TRP A 393 8.84 -4.50 13.77
CA TRP A 393 7.98 -3.31 13.94
C TRP A 393 6.49 -3.64 13.93
N LEU A 394 6.08 -4.58 13.07
CA LEU A 394 4.70 -5.08 13.04
C LEU A 394 4.38 -5.84 14.33
N ARG A 395 5.30 -6.70 14.78
CA ARG A 395 5.19 -7.44 16.04
C ARG A 395 5.04 -6.50 17.23
N ASP A 396 5.90 -5.49 17.37
CA ASP A 396 5.81 -4.49 18.43
C ASP A 396 4.48 -3.74 18.40
N SER A 397 3.97 -3.43 17.20
CA SER A 397 2.67 -2.76 17.04
C SER A 397 1.51 -3.64 17.52
N LEU A 398 1.55 -4.95 17.22
CA LEU A 398 0.52 -5.91 17.63
C LEU A 398 0.56 -6.16 19.15
N LEU A 399 1.75 -6.33 19.73
CA LEU A 399 1.95 -6.53 21.15
C LEU A 399 1.57 -5.29 21.99
N ASN A 400 1.84 -4.08 21.46
CA ASN A 400 1.41 -2.84 22.10
C ASN A 400 -0.10 -2.59 21.98
N TYR A 401 -0.81 -3.34 21.14
CA TYR A 401 -2.25 -3.21 20.94
C TYR A 401 -3.05 -4.19 21.81
N SER A 402 -3.10 -5.46 21.40
CA SER A 402 -3.93 -6.48 22.06
C SER A 402 -3.44 -7.92 21.92
N TYR A 403 -2.32 -8.15 21.25
CA TYR A 403 -1.72 -9.48 21.11
C TYR A 403 -0.83 -9.81 22.31
N THR A 404 -0.76 -11.10 22.64
CA THR A 404 0.03 -11.61 23.77
C THR A 404 1.32 -12.28 23.30
N GLU A 405 1.32 -12.85 22.10
CA GLU A 405 2.48 -13.51 21.50
C GLU A 405 2.46 -13.31 19.99
N ILE A 406 3.64 -13.06 19.42
CA ILE A 406 3.86 -13.09 17.98
C ILE A 406 5.12 -13.92 17.75
N ASP A 407 4.98 -15.07 17.07
CA ASP A 407 6.11 -15.91 16.69
C ASP A 407 7.05 -15.15 15.77
N GLN A 408 8.34 -15.49 15.82
CA GLN A 408 9.40 -14.90 15.00
C GLN A 408 10.02 -16.00 14.15
N ILE A 409 9.45 -16.26 12.97
CA ILE A 409 9.94 -17.26 12.01
C ILE A 409 10.73 -16.52 10.93
N TYR A 410 11.98 -16.15 11.26
CA TYR A 410 12.80 -15.27 10.43
C TYR A 410 14.03 -15.99 9.88
N ASP A 411 14.45 -15.57 8.69
CA ASP A 411 15.76 -15.96 8.19
C ASP A 411 16.91 -15.28 8.97
N PRO A 412 18.07 -15.94 9.07
CA PRO A 412 18.33 -17.30 8.59
C PRO A 412 17.75 -18.38 9.52
N GLY A 413 17.20 -19.45 8.93
CA GLY A 413 16.80 -20.66 9.67
C GLY A 413 15.29 -20.85 9.85
N ALA A 414 14.48 -19.97 9.24
CA ALA A 414 13.04 -20.15 9.12
C ALA A 414 12.72 -21.44 8.34
N SER A 415 11.75 -22.22 8.82
CA SER A 415 11.38 -23.49 8.17
C SER A 415 9.88 -23.67 8.00
N ALA A 416 9.47 -24.46 7.00
CA ALA A 416 8.09 -24.86 6.81
C ALA A 416 7.51 -25.59 8.03
N SER A 417 8.33 -26.36 8.77
CA SER A 417 7.91 -27.02 10.00
C SER A 417 7.53 -26.04 11.12
N ASP A 418 8.21 -24.90 11.23
CA ASP A 418 7.88 -23.88 12.23
C ASP A 418 6.52 -23.25 11.92
N VAL A 419 6.28 -22.95 10.63
CA VAL A 419 4.99 -22.42 10.16
C VAL A 419 3.88 -23.43 10.40
N TYR A 420 4.10 -24.70 10.04
CA TYR A 420 3.15 -25.78 10.25
C TYR A 420 2.76 -25.91 11.74
N ALA A 421 3.75 -25.88 12.63
CA ALA A 421 3.53 -25.97 14.07
C ALA A 421 2.75 -24.76 14.61
N ALA A 422 3.14 -23.53 14.21
CA ALA A 422 2.46 -22.31 14.64
C ALA A 422 1.00 -22.29 14.21
N VAL A 423 0.72 -22.58 12.95
CA VAL A 423 -0.64 -22.56 12.38
C VAL A 423 -1.52 -23.60 13.07
N ASN A 424 -1.04 -24.83 13.27
CA ASN A 424 -1.80 -25.89 13.95
C ASN A 424 -2.04 -25.61 15.44
N ALA A 425 -1.13 -24.89 16.10
CA ALA A 425 -1.37 -24.40 17.47
C ALA A 425 -2.51 -23.36 17.52
N GLY A 426 -2.67 -22.59 16.44
CA GLY A 426 -3.70 -21.57 16.26
C GLY A 426 -3.13 -20.17 16.34
N ARG A 427 -3.34 -19.39 15.28
CA ARG A 427 -2.90 -18.00 15.12
C ARG A 427 -4.01 -17.22 14.43
N SER A 428 -4.24 -15.98 14.86
CA SER A 428 -5.26 -15.12 14.27
C SER A 428 -4.72 -14.21 13.17
N ILE A 429 -3.42 -13.88 13.21
CA ILE A 429 -2.74 -13.09 12.17
C ILE A 429 -1.42 -13.74 11.75
N ILE A 430 -1.16 -13.73 10.45
CA ILE A 430 0.16 -14.05 9.89
C ILE A 430 0.61 -12.87 9.03
N ASN A 431 1.78 -12.31 9.34
CA ASN A 431 2.44 -11.32 8.50
C ASN A 431 3.62 -11.98 7.81
N TYR A 432 3.62 -12.00 6.48
CA TYR A 432 4.72 -12.48 5.67
C TYR A 432 5.38 -11.33 4.91
N ILE A 433 6.72 -11.24 4.96
CA ILE A 433 7.49 -10.28 4.18
C ILE A 433 8.70 -10.99 3.54
N GLY A 434 8.64 -11.23 2.23
CA GLY A 434 9.71 -11.93 1.52
C GLY A 434 9.38 -12.24 0.05
N HIS A 435 9.98 -13.28 -0.50
CA HIS A 435 9.66 -13.77 -1.85
C HIS A 435 8.48 -14.74 -1.85
N GLY A 436 7.75 -14.79 -2.96
CA GLY A 436 6.69 -15.77 -3.19
C GLY A 436 6.85 -16.40 -4.57
N SER A 437 6.47 -17.67 -4.71
CA SER A 437 6.52 -18.40 -5.99
C SER A 437 5.19 -18.38 -6.75
N GLY A 438 4.10 -17.98 -6.09
CA GLY A 438 2.74 -18.25 -6.53
C GLY A 438 2.08 -19.44 -5.82
N THR A 439 2.87 -20.31 -5.19
CA THR A 439 2.41 -21.53 -4.49
C THR A 439 3.17 -21.77 -3.18
N SER A 440 4.01 -20.83 -2.74
CA SER A 440 4.82 -20.96 -1.53
C SER A 440 5.39 -19.64 -1.04
N TRP A 441 5.79 -19.63 0.23
CA TRP A 441 6.67 -18.63 0.82
C TRP A 441 8.14 -19.03 0.66
N GLY A 442 8.91 -18.22 -0.06
CA GLY A 442 10.32 -18.50 -0.34
C GLY A 442 11.21 -18.60 0.90
N THR A 443 10.92 -17.80 1.94
CA THR A 443 11.67 -17.76 3.21
C THR A 443 11.68 -19.12 3.92
N THR A 444 10.52 -19.78 4.02
CA THR A 444 10.35 -21.01 4.80
C THR A 444 10.28 -22.27 3.95
N GLY A 445 9.97 -22.12 2.66
CA GLY A 445 9.57 -23.21 1.76
C GLY A 445 8.15 -23.73 2.00
N PHE A 446 7.36 -23.10 2.89
CA PHE A 446 5.99 -23.52 3.18
C PHE A 446 5.10 -23.31 1.94
N SER A 447 4.42 -24.35 1.50
CA SER A 447 3.81 -24.46 0.18
C SER A 447 2.33 -24.87 0.22
N ASN A 448 1.64 -24.88 -0.93
CA ASN A 448 0.27 -25.42 -1.02
C ASN A 448 0.15 -26.83 -0.41
N SER A 449 1.16 -27.70 -0.58
CA SER A 449 1.13 -29.05 -0.02
C SER A 449 1.08 -29.03 1.52
N ASP A 450 1.79 -28.10 2.14
CA ASP A 450 1.78 -27.93 3.59
C ASP A 450 0.45 -27.34 4.08
N VAL A 451 -0.11 -26.39 3.32
CA VAL A 451 -1.45 -25.81 3.58
C VAL A 451 -2.52 -26.90 3.61
N HIS A 452 -2.53 -27.81 2.62
CA HIS A 452 -3.47 -28.92 2.57
C HIS A 452 -3.23 -30.00 3.64
N ALA A 453 -2.10 -29.96 4.34
CA ALA A 453 -1.77 -30.87 5.44
C ALA A 453 -2.04 -30.26 6.83
N LEU A 454 -2.51 -29.01 6.90
CA LEU A 454 -2.86 -28.34 8.15
C LEU A 454 -4.03 -29.04 8.85
N SER A 455 -4.07 -28.88 10.17
CA SER A 455 -5.07 -29.46 11.07
C SER A 455 -5.46 -28.48 12.18
N ASN A 456 -5.43 -27.18 11.87
CA ASN A 456 -5.75 -26.08 12.79
C ASN A 456 -7.24 -25.97 13.12
N GLY A 457 -8.09 -26.80 12.50
CA GLY A 457 -9.53 -26.69 12.66
C GLY A 457 -10.00 -25.30 12.25
N TYR A 458 -11.02 -24.79 12.94
CA TYR A 458 -11.56 -23.46 12.68
C TYR A 458 -10.75 -22.27 13.26
N LYS A 459 -9.51 -22.50 13.69
CA LYS A 459 -8.60 -21.42 14.12
C LYS A 459 -7.98 -20.76 12.88
N MET A 460 -8.77 -19.94 12.21
CA MET A 460 -8.44 -19.39 10.89
C MET A 460 -7.70 -18.05 10.99
N PRO A 461 -6.42 -17.96 10.56
CA PRO A 461 -5.72 -16.69 10.50
C PRO A 461 -6.23 -15.82 9.34
N PHE A 462 -6.12 -14.50 9.48
CA PHE A 462 -5.99 -13.63 8.32
C PHE A 462 -4.52 -13.38 8.01
N ILE A 463 -4.17 -13.36 6.73
CA ILE A 463 -2.79 -13.36 6.26
C ILE A 463 -2.52 -12.07 5.48
N ILE A 464 -1.49 -11.33 5.88
CA ILE A 464 -0.98 -10.18 5.14
C ILE A 464 0.31 -10.65 4.45
N ASP A 465 0.22 -10.86 3.14
CA ASP A 465 1.28 -11.50 2.35
C ASP A 465 1.98 -10.48 1.44
N VAL A 466 3.14 -9.99 1.86
CA VAL A 466 4.01 -9.14 1.04
C VAL A 466 4.97 -10.04 0.27
N ALA A 467 4.47 -10.61 -0.83
CA ALA A 467 5.18 -11.56 -1.67
C ALA A 467 4.77 -11.46 -3.14
N CYS A 468 5.63 -11.94 -4.04
CA CYS A 468 5.31 -12.04 -5.46
C CYS A 468 4.33 -13.19 -5.72
N LEU A 469 3.39 -12.99 -6.65
CA LEU A 469 2.55 -14.01 -7.30
C LEU A 469 1.63 -14.89 -6.42
N ASN A 470 1.74 -14.87 -5.10
CA ASN A 470 0.95 -15.74 -4.21
C ASN A 470 -0.57 -15.52 -4.30
N GLY A 471 -1.00 -14.34 -4.75
CA GLY A 471 -2.39 -14.05 -5.12
C GLY A 471 -2.68 -14.20 -6.63
N GLY A 472 -1.85 -14.92 -7.38
CA GLY A 472 -1.99 -15.12 -8.83
C GLY A 472 -3.07 -16.13 -9.19
N PHE A 473 -4.34 -15.80 -8.91
CA PHE A 473 -5.54 -16.65 -9.07
C PHE A 473 -5.91 -17.00 -10.53
N THR A 474 -5.02 -16.75 -11.49
CA THR A 474 -5.14 -17.26 -12.87
C THR A 474 -4.30 -18.50 -13.12
N ASN A 475 -3.51 -18.93 -12.14
CA ASN A 475 -2.83 -20.23 -12.12
C ASN A 475 -3.83 -21.34 -11.71
N ASP A 476 -3.44 -22.62 -11.74
CA ASP A 476 -4.34 -23.74 -11.39
C ASP A 476 -4.92 -23.60 -9.96
N GLU A 477 -4.05 -23.52 -8.96
CA GLU A 477 -4.39 -23.14 -7.58
C GLU A 477 -3.22 -22.33 -7.01
N CYS A 478 -3.41 -21.02 -6.84
CA CYS A 478 -2.38 -20.20 -6.21
C CYS A 478 -2.37 -20.36 -4.68
N PHE A 479 -1.32 -19.86 -4.04
CA PHE A 479 -1.12 -19.98 -2.60
C PHE A 479 -2.30 -19.41 -1.80
N ALA A 480 -2.79 -18.21 -2.16
CA ALA A 480 -3.97 -17.61 -1.52
C ALA A 480 -5.23 -18.48 -1.66
N GLU A 481 -5.41 -19.14 -2.80
CA GLU A 481 -6.53 -20.06 -3.02
C GLU A 481 -6.39 -21.32 -2.19
N ALA A 482 -5.20 -21.91 -2.10
CA ALA A 482 -4.96 -23.08 -1.25
C ALA A 482 -5.36 -22.81 0.21
N TRP A 483 -4.99 -21.66 0.79
CA TRP A 483 -5.38 -21.27 2.15
C TRP A 483 -6.90 -21.14 2.32
N LEU A 484 -7.59 -20.63 1.29
CA LEU A 484 -9.04 -20.51 1.31
C LEU A 484 -9.75 -21.85 1.04
N ARG A 485 -9.16 -22.76 0.27
CA ARG A 485 -9.82 -23.99 -0.19
C ARG A 485 -9.50 -25.22 0.65
N ALA A 486 -8.36 -25.27 1.34
CA ALA A 486 -7.92 -26.41 2.14
C ALA A 486 -8.89 -26.71 3.29
N GLY A 487 -9.21 -28.00 3.45
CA GLY A 487 -10.14 -28.53 4.45
C GLY A 487 -11.55 -28.82 3.91
N SER A 488 -12.45 -29.22 4.80
CA SER A 488 -13.87 -29.46 4.54
C SER A 488 -14.70 -29.30 5.81
N GLU A 489 -16.03 -29.28 5.72
CA GLU A 489 -16.86 -29.19 6.94
C GLU A 489 -16.67 -30.38 7.90
N SER A 490 -16.31 -31.55 7.37
CA SER A 490 -16.00 -32.75 8.16
C SER A 490 -14.57 -32.82 8.68
N ASP A 491 -13.66 -32.07 8.07
CA ASP A 491 -12.24 -32.04 8.38
C ASP A 491 -11.71 -30.62 8.16
N PRO A 492 -12.03 -29.69 9.08
CA PRO A 492 -11.89 -28.26 8.86
C PRO A 492 -10.47 -27.70 8.96
#